data_AF-A0A9Q0E9P0-F1
#
_entry.id   AF-A0A9Q0E9P0-F1
#
_cell.length_a   1.000
_cell.length_b   1.000
_cell.length_c   1.000
_cell.angle_alpha   90.00
_cell.angle_beta   90.00
_cell.angle_gamma   90.00
#
_symmetry.space_group_name_H-M   'P 1'
#
loop_
_entity.id
_entity.type
_entity.pdbx_description
1 polymer ?
#
loop_
_entity_poly.entity_id
_entity_poly.type
_entity_poly.pdbx_seq_one_letter_code
_entity_poly.pdbx_strand_id
1 'polypeptide(L)'
;MYNTGKHVSLRPDKAHLVNMSGGPLGYSYRLEEIRLHFGSEDYQGSEHLLNGQGFPGELIHYNHDLYANYSEAVRSPHGIAVVTIFIKLSENSNTFLNRMLNRDTITRINYKRKTLFALHSNQIS
;
A
#
# COMPACT_ATOMS: atom_id res chain seq x y z
N MET A 1 6.72 1.31 -6.19
CA MET A 1 5.67 0.29 -6.41
C MET A 1 6.31 -0.96 -7.01
N TYR A 2 5.91 -2.16 -6.59
CA TYR A 2 6.44 -3.42 -7.12
C TYR A 2 5.37 -4.52 -7.11
N ASN A 3 5.40 -5.41 -8.11
CA ASN A 3 4.48 -6.54 -8.22
C ASN A 3 5.09 -7.78 -7.53
N THR A 4 4.38 -8.33 -6.54
CA THR A 4 4.82 -9.53 -5.80
C THR A 4 4.45 -10.83 -6.50
N GLY A 5 3.61 -10.77 -7.54
CA GLY A 5 2.95 -11.91 -8.17
C GLY A 5 1.64 -12.31 -7.48
N LYS A 6 1.25 -11.63 -6.41
CA LYS A 6 -0.05 -11.79 -5.73
C LYS A 6 -0.80 -10.46 -5.60
N HIS A 7 -0.07 -9.39 -5.26
CA HIS A 7 -0.58 -8.03 -5.14
C HIS A 7 0.46 -7.03 -5.62
N VAL A 8 0.03 -5.80 -5.86
CA VAL A 8 0.91 -4.67 -6.12
C VAL A 8 1.16 -3.94 -4.80
N SER A 9 2.42 -3.80 -4.42
CA SER A 9 2.81 -3.10 -3.21
C SER A 9 3.35 -1.71 -3.52
N LEU A 10 2.90 -0.73 -2.75
CA LEU A 10 3.43 0.63 -2.71
C LEU A 10 3.89 0.92 -1.27
N ARG A 11 5.12 1.38 -1.13
CA ARG A 11 5.64 1.89 0.15
C ARG A 11 5.82 3.40 0.02
N PRO A 12 5.29 4.19 0.96
CA PRO A 12 5.50 5.64 0.96
C PRO A 12 6.97 5.96 1.22
N ASP A 13 7.40 7.13 0.76
CA ASP A 13 8.72 7.65 1.09
C ASP A 13 8.78 8.00 2.59
N LYS A 14 9.92 7.70 3.22
CA LYS A 14 10.17 8.00 4.63
C LYS A 14 10.23 9.50 4.93
N ALA A 15 10.40 10.34 3.91
CA ALA A 15 10.32 11.81 4.07
C ALA A 15 8.90 12.32 4.33
N HIS A 16 7.87 11.59 3.90
CA HIS A 16 6.47 11.99 4.02
C HIS A 16 5.70 10.99 4.87
N LEU A 17 5.73 11.21 6.18
CA LEU A 17 5.12 10.32 7.16
C LEU A 17 3.60 10.51 7.17
N VAL A 18 2.86 9.40 7.06
CA VAL A 18 1.40 9.35 7.19
C VAL A 18 1.06 8.57 8.44
N ASN A 19 0.37 9.21 9.38
CA ASN A 19 -0.03 8.61 10.64
C ASN A 19 -1.56 8.55 10.77
N MET A 20 -2.05 7.55 11.50
CA MET A 20 -3.45 7.31 11.79
C MET A 20 -3.62 7.12 13.30
N SER A 21 -4.55 7.86 13.91
CA SER A 21 -4.83 7.84 15.35
C SER A 21 -6.30 8.16 15.64
N GLY A 22 -6.78 7.83 16.83
CA GLY A 22 -8.16 8.09 17.26
C GLY A 22 -9.15 6.96 16.92
N GLY A 23 -10.44 7.22 17.13
CA GLY A 23 -11.48 6.19 16.97
C GLY A 23 -11.23 4.99 17.90
N PRO A 24 -11.24 3.73 17.39
CA PRO A 24 -10.94 2.55 18.21
C PRO A 24 -9.43 2.35 18.48
N LEU A 25 -8.55 3.22 17.98
CA LEU A 25 -7.10 3.07 18.11
C LEU A 25 -6.60 3.78 19.37
N GLY A 26 -6.00 3.01 20.28
CA GLY A 26 -5.34 3.53 21.50
C GLY A 26 -3.93 4.10 21.29
N TYR A 27 -3.39 3.99 20.07
CA TYR A 27 -2.03 4.44 19.71
C TYR A 27 -2.04 5.10 18.33
N SER A 28 -0.93 5.76 17.99
CA SER A 28 -0.68 6.31 16.67
C SER A 28 0.06 5.30 15.78
N TYR A 29 -0.52 5.00 14.63
CA TYR A 29 0.00 4.02 13.67
C TYR A 29 0.51 4.71 12.42
N ARG A 30 1.72 4.37 11.97
CA ARG A 30 2.35 4.94 10.79
C ARG A 30 2.22 4.02 9.59
N LEU A 31 1.84 4.57 8.44
CA LEU A 31 1.70 3.85 7.18
C LEU A 31 3.05 3.26 6.74
N GLU A 32 3.08 1.95 6.53
CA GLU A 32 4.24 1.21 6.02
C GLU A 32 4.04 0.77 4.57
N GLU A 33 2.87 0.22 4.24
CA GLU A 33 2.62 -0.39 2.94
C GLU A 33 1.15 -0.25 2.53
N ILE A 34 0.94 0.13 1.28
CA ILE A 34 -0.35 0.05 0.59
C ILE A 34 -0.27 -1.17 -0.32
N ARG A 35 -1.19 -2.10 -0.16
CA ARG A 35 -1.34 -3.27 -1.05
C ARG A 35 -2.57 -3.10 -1.90
N LEU A 36 -2.41 -3.36 -3.18
CA LEU A 36 -3.50 -3.40 -4.12
C LEU A 36 -3.67 -4.81 -4.66
N HIS A 37 -4.89 -5.33 -4.52
CA HIS A 37 -5.27 -6.67 -4.95
C HIS A 37 -6.14 -6.55 -6.19
N PHE A 38 -5.66 -7.05 -7.32
CA PHE A 38 -6.39 -7.08 -8.59
C PHE A 38 -6.38 -8.51 -9.11
N GLY A 39 -7.46 -8.92 -9.77
CA GLY A 39 -7.57 -10.23 -10.42
C GLY A 39 -7.67 -10.07 -11.92
N SER A 40 -7.93 -11.19 -12.60
CA SER A 40 -8.01 -11.24 -14.06
C SER A 40 -9.22 -10.54 -14.65
N GLU A 41 -10.28 -10.36 -13.85
CA GLU A 41 -11.55 -9.78 -14.26
C GLU A 41 -11.91 -8.65 -13.29
N ASP A 42 -12.68 -7.66 -13.74
CA ASP A 42 -13.03 -6.46 -12.96
C ASP A 42 -13.72 -6.74 -11.61
N TYR A 43 -14.34 -7.92 -11.46
CA TYR A 43 -15.03 -8.39 -10.25
C TYR A 43 -14.25 -9.48 -9.50
N GLN A 44 -13.05 -9.83 -9.95
CA GLN A 44 -12.19 -10.84 -9.35
C GLN A 44 -10.87 -10.17 -8.94
N GLY A 45 -10.32 -10.53 -7.78
CA GLY A 45 -8.99 -10.03 -7.40
C GLY A 45 -8.73 -9.83 -5.93
N SER A 46 -9.78 -9.60 -5.15
CA SER A 46 -9.65 -9.44 -3.72
C SER A 46 -9.83 -10.79 -3.04
N GLU A 47 -8.87 -11.19 -2.22
CA GLU A 47 -8.96 -12.44 -1.44
C GLU A 47 -10.14 -12.41 -0.44
N HIS A 48 -10.58 -11.20 -0.05
CA HIS A 48 -11.75 -10.97 0.78
C HIS A 48 -12.88 -10.36 -0.09
N LEU A 49 -14.13 -10.74 0.20
CA LEU A 49 -15.34 -10.23 -0.46
C LEU A 49 -16.34 -9.78 0.63
N LEU A 50 -16.92 -8.59 0.50
CA LEU A 50 -18.09 -8.18 1.30
C LEU A 50 -19.24 -7.94 0.33
N ASN A 51 -20.34 -8.69 0.50
CA ASN A 51 -21.50 -8.63 -0.39
C ASN A 51 -21.17 -8.81 -1.88
N GLY A 52 -20.15 -9.63 -2.19
CA GLY A 52 -19.69 -9.87 -3.56
C GLY A 52 -18.81 -8.76 -4.17
N GLN A 53 -18.49 -7.71 -3.40
CA GLN A 53 -17.58 -6.66 -3.83
C GLN A 53 -16.17 -6.91 -3.31
N GLY A 54 -15.19 -6.87 -4.22
CA GLY A 54 -13.77 -6.98 -3.88
C GLY A 54 -13.26 -5.78 -3.09
N PHE A 55 -12.32 -6.04 -2.18
CA PHE A 55 -11.47 -5.08 -1.51
C PHE A 55 -10.09 -5.01 -2.16
N PRO A 56 -9.90 -4.17 -3.17
CA PRO A 56 -8.65 -4.11 -3.89
C PRO A 56 -7.58 -3.26 -3.19
N GLY A 57 -7.81 -2.75 -1.97
CA GLY A 57 -6.84 -1.91 -1.26
C GLY A 57 -6.73 -2.20 0.23
N GLU A 58 -5.51 -2.42 0.71
CA GLU A 58 -5.17 -2.52 2.14
C GLU A 58 -4.07 -1.52 2.50
N LEU A 59 -4.26 -0.78 3.58
CA LEU A 59 -3.26 0.14 4.13
C LEU A 59 -2.78 -0.42 5.46
N ILE A 60 -1.53 -0.86 5.47
CA ILE A 60 -0.87 -1.49 6.60
C ILE A 60 -0.09 -0.44 7.35
N HIS A 61 -0.41 -0.28 8.63
CA HIS A 61 0.25 0.65 9.53
C HIS A 61 0.87 -0.09 10.70
N TYR A 62 2.03 0.37 11.17
CA TYR A 62 2.65 -0.14 12.38
C TYR A 62 2.55 0.88 13.53
N ASN A 63 2.44 0.38 14.75
CA ASN A 63 2.41 1.19 15.94
C ASN A 63 3.79 1.80 16.21
N HIS A 64 3.93 3.07 15.86
CA HIS A 64 5.21 3.77 15.98
C HIS A 64 5.40 4.44 17.34
N ASP A 65 4.37 4.44 18.18
CA ASP A 65 4.49 4.85 19.58
C ASP A 65 5.18 3.76 20.41
N LEU A 66 4.94 2.48 20.07
CA LEU A 66 5.49 1.33 20.81
C LEU A 66 6.73 0.69 20.18
N TYR A 67 6.89 0.76 18.86
CA TYR A 67 7.93 0.02 18.14
C TYR A 67 8.75 0.92 17.22
N ALA A 68 10.05 0.68 17.15
CA ALA A 68 10.96 1.50 16.35
C ALA A 68 10.72 1.34 14.84
N ASN A 69 10.24 0.17 14.41
CA ASN A 69 10.03 -0.15 13.01
C ASN A 69 8.99 -1.26 12.82
N TYR A 70 8.52 -1.39 11.58
CA TYR A 70 7.55 -2.42 11.17
C TYR A 70 8.00 -3.86 11.50
N SER A 71 9.29 -4.18 11.36
CA SER A 71 9.78 -5.57 11.51
C SER A 71 9.66 -6.08 12.94
N GLU A 72 9.79 -5.19 13.91
CA GLU A 72 9.54 -5.46 15.33
C GLU A 72 8.03 -5.49 15.62
N ALA A 73 7.31 -4.49 15.11
CA ALA A 73 5.88 -4.33 15.35
C ALA A 73 5.04 -5.52 14.84
N VAL A 74 5.35 -6.05 13.66
CA VAL A 74 4.57 -7.15 13.04
C VAL A 74 4.57 -8.44 13.86
N ARG A 75 5.51 -8.59 14.80
CA ARG A 75 5.63 -9.77 15.67
C ARG A 75 5.13 -9.51 17.09
N SER A 76 4.55 -8.34 17.34
CA SER A 76 4.32 -7.84 18.68
C SER A 76 2.85 -7.45 18.91
N PRO A 77 2.35 -7.54 20.16
CA PRO A 77 0.98 -7.13 20.49
C PRO A 77 0.72 -5.67 20.14
N HIS A 78 -0.48 -5.34 19.64
CA HIS A 78 -0.83 -3.97 19.22
C HIS A 78 0.13 -3.37 18.18
N GLY A 79 0.90 -4.19 17.47
CA GLY A 79 1.92 -3.71 16.57
C GLY A 79 1.41 -3.28 15.20
N ILE A 80 0.26 -3.79 14.75
CA ILE A 80 -0.25 -3.55 13.39
C ILE A 80 -1.72 -3.13 13.43
N ALA A 81 -2.05 -2.15 12.60
CA ALA A 81 -3.42 -1.81 12.23
C ALA A 81 -3.56 -1.84 10.70
N VAL A 82 -4.63 -2.48 10.20
CA VAL A 82 -4.92 -2.57 8.77
C VAL A 82 -6.24 -1.87 8.48
N VAL A 83 -6.21 -0.93 7.53
CA VAL A 83 -7.41 -0.29 6.98
C VAL A 83 -7.67 -0.89 5.61
N THR A 84 -8.88 -1.41 5.40
CA THR A 84 -9.27 -1.97 4.11
C THR A 84 -10.16 -0.97 3.37
N ILE A 85 -9.86 -0.71 2.11
CA ILE A 85 -10.59 0.21 1.24
C ILE A 85 -11.26 -0.58 0.12
N PHE A 86 -12.57 -0.37 0.00
CA PHE A 86 -13.33 -0.81 -1.17
C PHE A 86 -13.12 0.17 -2.32
N ILE A 87 -12.77 -0.35 -3.49
CA ILE A 87 -12.75 0.42 -4.72
C ILE A 87 -13.86 -0.13 -5.60
N LYS A 88 -14.70 0.77 -6.11
CA LYS A 88 -15.77 0.45 -7.05
C LYS A 88 -15.42 1.05 -8.41
N LEU A 89 -15.67 0.30 -9.47
CA LEU A 89 -15.56 0.83 -10.83
C LEU A 89 -16.52 2.01 -11.02
N SER A 90 -16.05 3.00 -11.76
CA SER A 90 -16.81 4.18 -12.13
C SER A 90 -16.39 4.58 -13.54
N GLU A 91 -17.32 5.18 -14.28
CA GLU A 91 -17.02 5.81 -15.57
C GLU A 91 -16.05 6.99 -15.42
N ASN A 92 -16.01 7.61 -14.23
CA ASN A 92 -15.11 8.70 -13.93
C ASN A 92 -13.77 8.19 -13.38
N SER A 93 -12.68 8.67 -13.97
CA SER A 93 -11.34 8.38 -13.47
C SER A 93 -11.09 9.04 -12.11
N ASN A 94 -10.48 8.30 -11.19
CA ASN A 94 -10.02 8.86 -9.93
C ASN A 94 -8.65 9.52 -10.11
N THR A 95 -8.58 10.85 -9.95
CA THR A 95 -7.36 11.65 -10.19
C THR A 95 -6.20 11.32 -9.24
N PHE A 96 -6.48 10.75 -8.07
CA PHE A 96 -5.46 10.24 -7.16
C PHE A 96 -4.90 8.92 -7.68
N LEU A 97 -5.77 7.98 -8.08
CA LEU A 97 -5.33 6.72 -8.68
C LEU A 97 -4.57 6.93 -9.99
N ASN A 98 -4.97 7.89 -10.83
CA ASN A 98 -4.26 8.24 -12.07
C ASN A 98 -2.83 8.73 -11.83
N ARG A 99 -2.63 9.52 -10.76
CA ARG A 99 -1.28 9.96 -10.36
C ARG A 99 -0.45 8.81 -9.83
N MET A 100 -1.06 7.90 -9.08
CA MET A 100 -0.40 6.73 -8.50
C MET A 100 -0.07 5.64 -9.54
N LEU A 101 -0.91 5.50 -10.57
CA LEU A 101 -0.84 4.45 -11.59
C LEU A 101 -0.43 5.01 -12.96
N ASN A 102 0.43 6.03 -12.99
CA ASN A 102 0.89 6.58 -14.27
C ASN A 102 1.65 5.51 -15.11
N ARG A 103 1.79 5.76 -16.41
CA ARG A 103 2.35 4.79 -17.37
C ARG A 103 3.75 4.29 -17.00
N ASP A 104 4.57 5.15 -16.39
CA ASP A 104 5.90 4.79 -15.91
C ASP A 104 5.84 3.84 -14.70
N THR A 105 4.78 3.92 -13.90
CA THR A 105 4.53 3.04 -12.76
C THR A 105 3.92 1.71 -13.20
N ILE A 106 2.98 1.72 -14.17
CA ILE A 106 2.35 0.50 -14.71
C ILE A 106 3.36 -0.36 -15.49
N THR A 107 4.23 0.25 -16.30
CA THR A 107 5.25 -0.51 -17.05
C THR A 107 6.27 -1.18 -16.12
N ARG A 108 6.50 -0.65 -14.92
CA ARG A 108 7.37 -1.21 -13.88
C ARG A 108 6.79 -2.42 -13.13
N ILE A 109 5.47 -2.65 -13.20
CA ILE A 109 4.79 -3.78 -12.53
C ILE A 109 4.46 -4.96 -13.46
N ASN A 110 4.73 -4.82 -14.77
CA ASN A 110 4.47 -5.88 -15.78
C ASN A 110 5.38 -7.11 -15.67
N TYR A 111 6.51 -7.02 -14.95
CA TYR A 111 7.44 -8.14 -14.80
C TYR A 111 7.72 -8.43 -13.32
N LYS A 112 7.59 -9.71 -12.94
CA LYS A 112 7.89 -10.22 -11.60
C LYS A 112 9.33 -9.86 -11.20
N ARG A 113 9.50 -9.21 -10.03
CA ARG A 113 10.80 -8.84 -9.41
C ARG A 113 11.69 -7.87 -10.22
N LYS A 114 11.30 -6.59 -10.33
CA LYS A 114 12.29 -5.50 -10.47
C LYS A 114 12.26 -4.56 -9.27
N THR A 115 13.00 -4.92 -8.21
CA THR A 115 13.54 -3.96 -7.25
C THR A 115 14.74 -3.29 -7.90
N LEU A 116 14.55 -2.09 -8.49
CA LEU A 116 15.68 -1.20 -8.76
C LEU A 116 15.79 -0.21 -7.62
N PHE A 117 16.88 -0.34 -6.85
CA PHE A 117 17.35 0.69 -5.94
C PHE A 117 17.52 1.99 -6.74
N ALA A 118 16.68 2.99 -6.47
CA ALA A 118 17.00 4.36 -6.85
C ALA A 118 18.04 4.85 -5.85
N LEU A 119 19.31 4.52 -6.10
CA LEU A 119 20.41 5.28 -5.52
C LEU A 119 20.35 6.66 -6.16
N HIS A 120 19.97 7.65 -5.36
CA HIS A 120 20.19 9.05 -5.67
C HIS A 120 21.69 9.30 -5.63
N SER A 121 22.38 9.14 -6.76
CA SER A 121 23.75 9.60 -6.92
C SER A 121 23.73 11.12 -7.12
N ASN A 122 23.96 11.84 -6.01
CA ASN A 122 24.54 13.18 -6.05
C ASN A 122 25.87 13.13 -6.84
N GLN A 123 26.00 14.00 -7.83
CA GLN A 123 27.27 14.50 -8.39
C GLN A 123 27.00 16.00 -8.65
N ILE A 124 27.37 16.90 -7.75
CA ILE A 124 28.64 17.64 -7.74
C ILE A 124 29.05 18.11 -9.15
N SER A 125 28.88 19.41 -9.38
CA SER A 125 29.80 20.26 -10.15
C SER A 125 30.11 21.49 -9.32
#